data_AF-A0A939T8S4-F1
#
_entry.id   AF-A0A939T8S4-F1
#
_cell.length_a   1.000
_cell.length_b   1.000
_cell.length_c   1.000
_cell.angle_alpha   90.00
_cell.angle_beta   90.00
_cell.angle_gamma   90.00
#
_symmetry.space_group_name_H-M   'P 1'
#
loop_
_entity.id
_entity.type
_entity.pdbx_description
1 polymer ?
#
loop_
_entity_poly.entity_id
_entity_poly.type
_entity_poly.pdbx_seq_one_letter_code
_entity_poly.pdbx_strand_id
1 'polypeptide(L)' 'MYAWIWRHLPGQWPLKTAAATALVAAFALVLWYVAFPWLEPKVQFDRGVINTPSSPSAPATPDRR' A
#
# COMPACT_ATOMS: atom_id res chain seq x y z
N MET A 1 34.10 -5.12 -12.91
CA MET A 1 33.70 -6.54 -13.09
C MET A 1 32.20 -6.70 -13.35
N TYR A 2 31.61 -5.92 -14.25
CA TYR A 2 30.28 -6.19 -14.87
C TYR A 2 30.27 -5.57 -16.28
N ALA A 3 31.13 -4.56 -16.51
CA ALA A 3 31.39 -3.93 -17.80
C ALA A 3 31.71 -4.87 -18.98
N TRP A 4 32.22 -6.08 -18.73
CA TRP A 4 32.54 -7.04 -19.80
C TRP A 4 31.30 -7.75 -20.35
N ILE A 5 30.33 -8.07 -19.48
CA ILE A 5 29.04 -8.69 -19.85
C ILE A 5 28.11 -7.72 -20.58
N TRP A 6 28.25 -6.41 -20.33
CA TRP A 6 27.50 -5.37 -21.04
C TRP A 6 28.00 -5.08 -22.47
N ARG A 7 29.03 -5.78 -22.95
CA ARG A 7 29.65 -5.56 -24.27
C ARG A 7 29.17 -6.54 -25.35
N HIS A 8 28.35 -7.54 -25.00
CA HIS A 8 28.01 -8.64 -25.92
C HIS A 8 26.58 -8.59 -26.50
N LEU A 9 25.81 -7.53 -26.25
CA LEU A 9 24.51 -7.33 -26.90
C LEU A 9 24.60 -6.19 -27.93
N PRO A 10 24.28 -6.44 -29.22
CA PRO A 10 24.24 -5.40 -30.24
C PRO A 10 23.00 -4.51 -30.01
N GLY A 11 23.20 -3.31 -29.46
CA GLY A 11 22.12 -2.36 -29.23
C GLY A 11 22.42 -1.29 -28.17
N GLN A 12 22.43 -0.04 -28.62
CA GLN A 12 22.54 1.25 -27.94
C GLN A 12 22.19 1.30 -26.43
N TRP A 13 22.90 2.18 -25.69
CA TRP A 13 22.63 2.66 -24.31
C TRP A 13 21.18 2.60 -23.78
N PRO A 14 20.13 3.01 -24.53
CA PRO A 14 18.73 2.94 -24.10
C PRO A 14 18.25 1.55 -23.64
N LEU A 15 18.80 0.45 -24.16
CA LEU A 15 18.32 -0.89 -23.79
C LEU A 15 18.74 -1.28 -22.37
N LYS A 16 19.91 -0.80 -21.92
CA LYS A 16 20.43 -1.01 -20.56
C LYS A 16 19.56 -0.27 -19.54
N THR A 17 19.23 0.98 -19.85
CA THR A 17 18.34 1.79 -19.02
C THR A 17 16.92 1.22 -19.03
N ALA A 18 16.42 0.78 -20.19
CA ALA A 18 15.11 0.14 -20.30
C ALA A 18 15.02 -1.13 -19.43
N ALA A 19 16.05 -1.97 -19.41
CA ALA A 19 16.08 -3.16 -18.56
C ALA A 19 16.09 -2.82 -17.06
N ALA A 20 16.89 -1.82 -16.65
CA ALA A 20 16.91 -1.36 -15.27
C ALA A 20 15.56 -0.75 -14.85
N THR A 21 14.98 0.10 -15.70
CA THR A 21 13.65 0.68 -15.49
C THR A 21 12.56 -0.41 -15.46
N ALA A 22 12.66 -1.43 -16.32
CA ALA A 22 11.74 -2.57 -16.32
C ALA A 22 11.82 -3.37 -15.02
N LEU A 23 13.02 -3.58 -14.48
CA LEU A 23 13.22 -4.24 -13.18
C LEU A 23 12.59 -3.43 -12.02
N VAL A 24 12.82 -2.12 -12.00
CA VAL A 24 12.21 -1.23 -11.01
C VAL A 24 10.69 -1.23 -11.14
N ALA A 25 10.16 -1.15 -12.36
CA ALA A 25 8.73 -1.19 -12.63
C ALA A 25 8.12 -2.54 -12.22
N ALA A 26 8.80 -3.66 -12.51
CA ALA A 26 8.37 -4.98 -12.07
C ALA A 26 8.31 -5.07 -10.54
N PHE A 27 9.33 -4.55 -9.84
CA PHE A 27 9.31 -4.48 -8.37
C PHE A 27 8.15 -3.62 -7.86
N ALA A 28 7.96 -2.42 -8.43
CA ALA A 28 6.86 -1.54 -8.06
C ALA A 28 5.49 -2.20 -8.26
N LEU A 29 5.29 -2.92 -9.37
CA LEU A 29 4.08 -3.70 -9.63
C LEU A 29 3.89 -4.82 -8.60
N VAL A 30 4.94 -5.56 -8.26
CA VAL A 30 4.87 -6.59 -7.21
C VAL A 30 4.51 -5.98 -5.87
N LEU A 31 5.11 -4.85 -5.48
CA LEU A 31 4.74 -4.16 -4.25
C LEU A 31 3.27 -3.69 -4.31
N TRP A 32 2.83 -3.17 -5.45
CA TRP A 32 1.47 -2.67 -5.62
C TRP A 32 0.41 -3.77 -5.57
N TYR A 33 0.63 -4.89 -6.27
CA TYR A 33 -0.36 -5.96 -6.42
C TYR A 33 -0.19 -7.11 -5.43
N VAL A 34 0.97 -7.24 -4.77
CA VAL A 34 1.22 -8.32 -3.79
C VAL A 34 1.38 -7.75 -2.39
N ALA A 35 2.19 -6.72 -2.19
CA ALA A 35 2.44 -6.20 -0.85
C ALA A 35 1.19 -5.50 -0.28
N PHE A 36 0.47 -4.69 -1.06
CA PHE A 36 -0.78 -4.06 -0.58
C PHE A 36 -1.84 -5.08 -0.17
N PRO A 37 -2.21 -6.08 -1.00
CA PRO A 37 -3.16 -7.11 -0.57
C PRO A 37 -2.68 -7.93 0.63
N TRP A 38 -1.37 -8.03 0.84
CA TRP A 38 -0.79 -8.70 2.01
C TRP A 38 -0.73 -7.80 3.26
N LEU A 39 -0.71 -6.48 3.07
CA LEU A 39 -0.77 -5.44 4.11
C LEU A 39 -2.21 -5.14 4.54
N GLU A 40 -3.18 -5.21 3.64
CA GLU A 40 -4.59 -4.94 3.88
C GLU A 40 -5.15 -5.71 5.10
N PRO A 41 -4.83 -7.00 5.31
CA PRO A 41 -5.25 -7.73 6.51
C PRO A 41 -4.50 -7.32 7.79
N LYS A 42 -3.31 -6.72 7.66
CA LYS A 42 -2.44 -6.35 8.80
C LYS A 42 -2.65 -4.93 9.27
N VAL A 43 -3.02 -4.03 8.36
CA VAL A 43 -3.47 -2.69 8.69
C VAL A 43 -4.88 -2.85 9.23
N GLN A 44 -5.00 -2.91 10.56
CA GLN A 44 -6.26 -3.11 11.27
C GLN A 44 -7.21 -1.92 11.03
N PHE A 45 -7.93 -1.94 9.91
CA PHE A 45 -9.08 -1.06 9.66
C PHE A 45 -10.30 -1.44 10.52
N ASP A 46 -10.21 -2.54 11.29
CA ASP A 46 -11.26 -3.06 12.18
C ASP A 46 -11.59 -2.19 13.39
N ARG A 47 -10.75 -1.21 13.76
CA ARG A 47 -11.13 -0.21 14.77
C ARG A 47 -11.94 0.92 14.14
N GLY A 48 -13.06 0.56 13.53
CA GLY A 48 -14.14 1.49 13.26
C GLY A 48 -14.70 2.02 14.58
N VAL A 49 -14.61 3.34 14.80
CA VAL A 49 -15.21 4.10 15.92
C VAL A 49 -16.76 4.13 15.87
N ILE A 50 -17.39 3.16 15.22
CA ILE A 50 -18.85 3.17 15.00
C ILE A 50 -19.44 1.90 15.62
N ASN A 51 -19.59 1.90 16.94
CA ASN A 51 -20.71 1.24 17.62
C ASN A 51 -20.78 1.64 19.10
N THR A 52 -21.52 2.71 19.39
CA THR A 52 -22.32 2.78 20.62
C THR A 52 -23.73 3.30 20.29
N PRO A 53 -24.59 2.50 19.64
CA PRO A 53 -26.00 2.82 19.55
C PRO A 53 -26.70 2.46 20.87
N SER A 54 -26.52 3.26 21.92
CA SER A 54 -27.50 3.45 23.01
C SER A 54 -26.94 4.31 24.14
N SER A 55 -27.24 5.60 24.12
CA SER A 55 -28.02 6.14 25.23
C SER A 55 -28.86 7.30 24.67
N PRO A 56 -30.17 7.11 24.47
CA PRO A 56 -31.02 8.15 23.91
C PRO A 56 -31.00 9.39 24.81
N SER A 57 -30.89 10.54 24.17
CA SER A 57 -31.00 11.83 24.80
C SER A 57 -32.41 12.03 25.41
N ALA A 58 -32.46 11.99 26.75
CA ALA A 58 -33.44 12.58 27.67
C ALA A 58 -34.91 12.06 27.66
N PRO A 59 -35.60 12.14 28.82
CA PRO A 59 -36.29 13.39 29.11
C PRO A 59 -35.89 14.00 30.46
N ALA A 60 -35.99 15.32 30.51
CA ALA A 60 -35.84 16.13 31.70
C ALA A 60 -36.73 15.61 32.85
N THR A 61 -36.17 15.58 34.07
CA THR A 61 -36.98 15.67 35.29
C THR A 61 -36.26 16.61 36.25
N PRO A 62 -36.52 17.93 36.18
CA PRO A 62 -36.14 18.82 37.25
C PRO A 62 -37.26 18.75 38.30
N ASP A 63 -37.23 17.73 39.17
CA ASP A 63 -38.10 17.71 40.33
C ASP A 63 -37.55 16.83 41.46
N ARG A 64 -36.91 17.46 42.45
CA ARG A 64 -37.22 17.24 43.88
C ARG A 64 -36.37 18.08 44.85
N ARG A 65 -37.10 18.96 45.56
CA ARG A 65 -36.82 19.60 46.86
C ARG A 65 -35.71 20.63 46.98
#